data_AF-A0A178AQJ8-F1
#
_entry.id   AF-A0A178AQJ8-F1
#
_cell.length_a   1.000
_cell.length_b   1.000
_cell.length_c   1.000
_cell.angle_alpha   90.00
_cell.angle_beta   90.00
_cell.angle_gamma   90.00
#
_symmetry.space_group_name_H-M   'P 1'
#
loop_
_entity.id
_entity.type
_entity.pdbx_description
1 polymer ?
#
loop_
_entity_poly.entity_id
_entity_poly.type
_entity_poly.pdbx_seq_one_letter_code
_entity_poly.pdbx_strand_id
1 'polypeptide(L)'
;MSCKLAYIESHSLLYTNNFIRLAGVTEYLCFKRLVLRKNLDLIQSLHVQWSYPAAELDRDVLRGGLPPYNIDSWTETWNSIAEWRGLKHVRVDIHKWGTSARRMFYEEGYYFAPLKVLGDHIYLEVCVSWEREETGEYAVPPDEETWPFLIRRSMEYCEDGTGNFRLIARE
;
A
#
# COMPACT_ATOMS: atom_id res chain seq x y z
N MET A 1 -0.23 8.87 24.31
CA MET A 1 -0.53 10.08 23.53
C MET A 1 -1.79 9.82 22.72
N SER A 2 -2.79 10.71 22.74
CA SER A 2 -3.96 10.56 21.87
C SER A 2 -3.64 11.13 20.48
N CYS A 3 -4.23 10.58 19.41
CA CYS A 3 -4.04 11.07 18.04
C CYS A 3 -4.34 12.58 17.89
N LYS A 4 -5.19 13.11 18.77
CA LYS A 4 -5.55 14.53 18.83
C LYS A 4 -4.41 15.43 19.32
N LEU A 5 -3.62 14.98 20.30
CA LEU A 5 -2.44 15.73 20.80
C LEU A 5 -1.31 15.73 19.78
N ALA A 6 -1.04 14.58 19.17
CA ALA A 6 -0.05 14.47 18.09
C ALA A 6 -0.40 15.40 16.91
N TYR A 7 -1.68 15.46 16.50
CA TYR A 7 -2.14 16.35 15.43
C TYR A 7 -1.91 17.84 15.73
N ILE A 8 -2.18 18.29 16.96
CA ILE A 8 -2.01 19.71 17.34
C ILE A 8 -0.52 20.09 17.30
N GLU A 9 0.34 19.23 17.83
CA GLU A 9 1.79 19.46 17.89
C GLU A 9 2.45 19.39 16.51
N SER A 10 1.94 18.55 15.60
CA SER A 10 2.47 18.40 14.24
C SER A 10 1.77 19.25 13.18
N HIS A 11 0.73 20.02 13.54
CA HIS A 11 -0.13 20.72 12.57
C HIS A 11 0.66 21.67 11.65
N SER A 12 1.59 22.44 12.21
CA SER A 12 2.45 23.36 11.45
C SER A 12 3.50 22.64 10.60
N LEU A 13 3.96 21.47 11.05
CA LEU A 13 4.94 20.64 10.35
C LEU A 13 4.33 19.87 9.18
N LEU A 14 3.04 19.50 9.27
CA LEU A 14 2.29 18.88 8.17
C LEU A 14 2.16 19.77 6.94
N TYR A 15 2.27 21.10 7.09
CA TYR A 15 2.15 22.06 5.98
C TYR A 15 3.49 22.62 5.49
N THR A 16 4.59 22.18 6.09
CA THR A 16 5.95 22.45 5.60
C THR A 16 6.53 21.26 4.85
N ASN A 17 6.07 20.04 5.16
CA ASN A 17 6.43 18.83 4.45
C ASN A 17 5.41 18.51 3.36
N ASN A 18 5.89 18.46 2.11
CA ASN A 18 5.07 18.03 0.96
C ASN A 18 5.00 16.51 0.82
N PHE A 19 5.61 15.77 1.76
CA PHE A 19 5.66 14.31 1.77
C PHE A 19 5.00 13.77 3.03
N ILE A 20 4.11 12.80 2.87
CA ILE A 20 3.47 12.08 3.97
C ILE A 20 3.65 10.58 3.78
N ARG A 21 4.00 9.90 4.87
CA ARG A 21 4.02 8.44 4.95
C ARG A 21 2.94 7.96 5.91
N LEU A 22 2.14 7.01 5.45
CA LEU A 22 1.08 6.34 6.19
C LEU A 22 1.43 4.85 6.25
N ALA A 23 1.52 4.30 7.45
CA ALA A 23 1.83 2.90 7.69
C ALA A 23 0.66 1.96 7.34
N GLY A 24 -0.53 2.50 7.05
CA GLY A 24 -1.73 1.73 6.78
C GLY A 24 -2.90 2.55 6.26
N VAL A 25 -3.88 1.87 5.68
CA VAL A 25 -5.19 2.45 5.29
C VAL A 25 -5.91 3.03 6.51
N THR A 26 -5.78 2.41 7.69
CA THR A 26 -6.33 2.94 8.94
C THR A 26 -5.82 4.35 9.23
N GLU A 27 -4.52 4.57 9.06
CA GLU A 27 -3.91 5.87 9.29
C GLU A 27 -4.39 6.91 8.28
N TYR A 28 -4.57 6.51 7.02
CA TYR A 28 -5.21 7.35 6.02
C TYR A 28 -6.62 7.78 6.44
N LEU A 29 -7.46 6.85 6.88
CA LEU A 29 -8.82 7.16 7.31
C LEU A 29 -8.84 8.10 8.51
N CYS A 30 -7.93 7.91 9.48
CA CYS A 30 -7.76 8.85 10.58
C CYS A 30 -7.27 10.22 10.10
N PHE A 31 -6.27 10.25 9.22
CA PHE A 31 -5.66 11.46 8.68
C PHE A 31 -6.68 12.30 7.92
N LYS A 32 -7.47 11.69 7.02
CA LYS A 32 -8.52 12.35 6.24
C LYS A 32 -9.58 13.03 7.12
N ARG A 33 -9.88 12.47 8.29
CA ARG A 33 -10.86 13.06 9.24
C ARG A 33 -10.30 14.25 10.02
N LEU A 34 -8.99 14.34 10.16
CA LEU A 34 -8.33 15.37 10.96
C LEU A 34 -7.85 16.56 10.11
N VAL A 35 -7.47 16.32 8.85
CA VAL A 35 -6.89 17.35 7.98
C VAL A 35 -7.96 18.04 7.14
N LEU A 36 -7.95 19.38 7.16
CA LEU A 36 -8.81 20.17 6.28
C LEU A 36 -8.44 19.95 4.82
N ARG A 37 -9.45 19.82 3.95
CA ARG A 37 -9.27 19.56 2.51
C ARG A 37 -8.29 20.51 1.82
N LYS A 38 -8.35 21.81 2.12
CA LYS A 38 -7.45 22.83 1.57
C LYS A 38 -5.96 22.55 1.82
N ASN A 39 -5.65 21.78 2.87
CA ASN A 39 -4.29 21.46 3.22
C ASN A 39 -3.82 20.14 2.60
N LEU A 40 -4.75 19.30 2.13
CA LEU A 40 -4.41 18.10 1.36
C LEU A 40 -3.80 18.47 0.01
N ASP A 41 -4.23 19.58 -0.58
CA ASP A 41 -3.69 20.12 -1.83
C ASP A 41 -2.24 20.63 -1.70
N LEU A 42 -1.69 20.73 -0.48
CA LEU A 42 -0.27 21.05 -0.27
C LEU A 42 0.63 19.80 -0.34
N ILE A 43 0.05 18.62 -0.17
CA ILE A 43 0.78 17.35 -0.18
C ILE A 43 1.09 16.99 -1.63
N GLN A 44 2.37 16.84 -1.96
CA GLN A 44 2.84 16.48 -3.30
C GLN A 44 3.28 15.03 -3.41
N SER A 45 3.57 14.38 -2.29
CA SER A 45 4.06 13.02 -2.25
C SER A 45 3.41 12.24 -1.13
N LEU A 46 2.90 11.06 -1.46
CA LEU A 46 2.23 10.17 -0.53
C LEU A 46 2.87 8.79 -0.60
N HIS A 47 3.22 8.23 0.55
CA HIS A 47 3.63 6.85 0.69
C HIS A 47 2.61 6.13 1.57
N VAL A 48 1.95 5.11 1.02
CA VAL A 48 1.01 4.25 1.76
C VAL A 48 1.58 2.86 1.84
N GLN A 49 1.74 2.35 3.05
CA GLN A 49 2.02 0.94 3.28
C GLN A 49 0.71 0.20 3.53
N TRP A 50 0.61 -1.01 2.99
CA TRP A 50 -0.50 -1.92 3.22
C TRP A 50 0.03 -3.31 3.49
N SER A 51 0.01 -3.69 4.77
CA SER A 51 0.53 -4.97 5.25
C SER A 51 -0.61 -5.80 5.84
N TYR A 52 -0.75 -7.07 5.43
CA TYR A 52 -1.78 -7.96 5.96
C TYR A 52 -1.36 -9.45 5.90
N PRO A 53 -1.88 -10.30 6.81
CA PRO A 53 -1.60 -11.74 6.80
C PRO A 53 -2.41 -12.50 5.74
N ALA A 54 -1.78 -13.45 5.04
CA ALA A 54 -2.43 -14.26 3.99
C ALA A 54 -3.51 -15.20 4.51
N ALA A 55 -3.40 -15.65 5.76
CA ALA A 55 -4.37 -16.53 6.40
C ALA A 55 -5.74 -15.85 6.57
N GLU A 56 -5.77 -14.52 6.63
CA GLU A 56 -7.01 -13.76 6.70
C GLU A 56 -7.64 -13.54 5.34
N LEU A 57 -6.97 -13.91 4.24
CA LEU A 57 -7.42 -13.56 2.90
C LEU A 57 -7.94 -14.76 2.14
N ASP A 58 -8.88 -15.49 2.74
CA ASP A 58 -9.81 -16.27 1.94
C ASP A 58 -10.56 -15.32 0.98
N ARG A 59 -10.99 -15.79 -0.19
CA ARG A 59 -11.65 -14.92 -1.20
C ARG A 59 -12.82 -14.11 -0.62
N ASP A 60 -13.43 -14.61 0.43
CA ASP A 60 -14.53 -13.99 1.16
C ASP A 60 -14.11 -12.76 1.98
N VAL A 61 -12.83 -12.59 2.33
CA VAL A 61 -12.33 -11.41 3.06
C VAL A 61 -11.94 -10.26 2.12
N LEU A 62 -11.61 -10.53 0.84
CA LEU A 62 -11.51 -9.44 -0.12
C LEU A 62 -12.87 -8.81 -0.41
N ARG A 63 -13.92 -9.63 -0.56
CA ARG A 63 -15.29 -9.17 -0.86
C ARG A 63 -16.17 -8.94 0.36
N GLY A 64 -15.75 -9.37 1.55
CA GLY A 64 -16.53 -9.32 2.80
C GLY A 64 -15.66 -9.20 4.06
N GLY A 65 -14.40 -8.80 3.91
CA GLY A 65 -13.48 -8.65 5.03
C GLY A 65 -13.79 -7.45 5.90
N LEU A 66 -13.13 -7.41 7.05
CA LEU A 66 -13.29 -6.32 7.99
C LEU A 66 -12.60 -5.05 7.45
N PRO A 67 -13.30 -3.91 7.40
CA PRO A 67 -12.66 -2.63 7.19
C PRO A 67 -11.50 -2.43 8.19
N PRO A 68 -10.38 -1.80 7.79
CA PRO A 68 -10.17 -1.13 6.51
C PRO A 68 -9.40 -1.97 5.47
N TYR A 69 -9.27 -3.28 5.68
CA TYR A 69 -8.44 -4.17 4.85
C TYR A 69 -9.21 -4.84 3.71
N ASN A 70 -10.51 -4.60 3.61
CA ASN A 70 -11.33 -5.11 2.51
C ASN A 70 -11.18 -4.26 1.23
N ILE A 71 -11.62 -4.83 0.11
CA ILE A 71 -11.46 -4.18 -1.20
C ILE A 71 -12.24 -2.86 -1.30
N ASP A 72 -13.38 -2.76 -0.61
CA ASP A 72 -14.22 -1.57 -0.64
C ASP A 72 -13.53 -0.39 0.03
N SER A 73 -12.94 -0.61 1.20
CA SER A 73 -12.16 0.39 1.94
C SER A 73 -10.92 0.82 1.17
N TRP A 74 -10.25 -0.14 0.52
CA TRP A 74 -9.12 0.12 -0.37
C TRP A 74 -9.54 1.00 -1.56
N THR A 75 -10.66 0.66 -2.20
CA THR A 75 -11.21 1.40 -3.34
C THR A 75 -11.64 2.81 -2.96
N GLU A 76 -12.36 2.97 -1.84
CA GLU A 76 -12.75 4.28 -1.33
C GLU A 76 -11.54 5.16 -1.00
N THR A 77 -10.49 4.56 -0.43
CA THR A 77 -9.23 5.24 -0.11
C THR A 77 -8.61 5.85 -1.37
N TRP A 78 -8.44 5.08 -2.44
CA TRP A 78 -7.83 5.57 -3.67
C TRP A 78 -8.69 6.55 -4.43
N ASN A 79 -10.01 6.35 -4.47
CA ASN A 79 -10.95 7.34 -5.00
C ASN A 79 -10.81 8.68 -4.28
N SER A 80 -10.69 8.65 -2.95
CA SER A 80 -10.56 9.87 -2.16
C SER A 80 -9.17 10.50 -2.23
N ILE A 81 -8.10 9.74 -2.50
CA ILE A 81 -6.75 10.27 -2.76
C ILE A 81 -6.67 10.91 -4.15
N ALA A 82 -7.35 10.36 -5.17
CA ALA A 82 -7.38 10.94 -6.51
C ALA A 82 -7.97 12.36 -6.56
N GLU A 83 -8.74 12.76 -5.54
CA GLU A 83 -9.26 14.13 -5.44
C GLU A 83 -8.20 15.16 -4.97
N TRP A 84 -7.00 14.73 -4.58
CA TRP A 84 -5.95 15.60 -4.03
C TRP A 84 -5.19 16.28 -5.17
N ARG A 85 -5.43 17.58 -5.38
CA ARG A 85 -4.93 18.29 -6.57
C ARG A 85 -3.43 18.56 -6.54
N GLY A 86 -2.84 18.58 -5.34
CA GLY A 86 -1.41 18.81 -5.14
C GLY A 86 -0.53 17.60 -5.41
N LEU A 87 -1.13 16.41 -5.46
CA LEU A 87 -0.42 15.15 -5.45
C LEU A 87 0.28 14.91 -6.79
N LYS A 88 1.57 14.58 -6.74
CA LYS A 88 2.42 14.34 -7.91
C LYS A 88 3.06 12.96 -7.89
N HIS A 89 3.35 12.45 -6.69
CA HIS A 89 4.01 11.17 -6.49
C HIS A 89 3.25 10.33 -5.48
N VAL A 90 2.97 9.09 -5.83
CA VAL A 90 2.39 8.10 -4.94
C VAL A 90 3.26 6.86 -4.95
N ARG A 91 3.62 6.40 -3.76
CA ARG A 91 4.24 5.10 -3.56
C ARG A 91 3.31 4.23 -2.72
N VAL A 92 3.09 3.00 -3.16
CA VAL A 92 2.28 2.00 -2.46
C VAL A 92 3.14 0.79 -2.16
N ASP A 93 3.35 0.48 -0.88
CA ASP A 93 4.08 -0.71 -0.47
C ASP A 93 3.06 -1.76 0.00
N ILE A 94 2.83 -2.80 -0.80
CA ILE A 94 1.93 -3.91 -0.48
C ILE A 94 2.77 -5.07 0.02
N HIS A 95 2.53 -5.47 1.26
CA HIS A 95 3.27 -6.54 1.91
C HIS A 95 2.32 -7.62 2.42
N LYS A 96 2.54 -8.87 2.02
CA LYS A 96 1.67 -9.99 2.42
C LYS A 96 2.46 -11.11 3.09
N TRP A 97 2.12 -11.40 4.34
CA TRP A 97 2.74 -12.48 5.14
C TRP A 97 2.13 -13.83 4.81
N GLY A 98 2.92 -14.91 4.77
CA GLY A 98 2.41 -16.28 4.60
C GLY A 98 1.71 -16.58 3.27
N THR A 99 2.08 -15.90 2.18
CA THR A 99 1.53 -16.12 0.83
C THR A 99 2.62 -16.63 -0.12
N SER A 100 2.27 -17.49 -1.08
CA SER A 100 3.13 -17.75 -2.24
C SER A 100 3.13 -16.59 -3.23
N ALA A 101 4.22 -16.50 -4.00
CA ALA A 101 4.32 -15.66 -5.18
C ALA A 101 3.16 -15.88 -6.15
N ARG A 102 2.78 -17.14 -6.39
CA ARG A 102 1.67 -17.52 -7.29
C ARG A 102 0.36 -16.88 -6.86
N ARG A 103 0.06 -16.93 -5.56
CA ARG A 103 -1.16 -16.35 -5.00
C ARG A 103 -1.12 -14.82 -5.06
N MET A 104 0.05 -14.21 -4.84
CA MET A 104 0.21 -12.76 -5.02
C MET A 104 -0.14 -12.33 -6.44
N PHE A 105 0.47 -12.95 -7.46
CA PHE A 105 0.20 -12.61 -8.86
C PHE A 105 -1.28 -12.75 -9.23
N TYR A 106 -1.95 -13.79 -8.72
CA TYR A 106 -3.39 -13.96 -8.97
C TYR A 106 -4.23 -12.84 -8.36
N GLU A 107 -3.79 -12.29 -7.22
CA GLU A 107 -4.53 -11.29 -6.47
C GLU A 107 -4.15 -9.84 -6.82
N GLU A 108 -3.01 -9.60 -7.48
CA GLU A 108 -2.53 -8.29 -7.93
C GLU A 108 -3.63 -7.49 -8.64
N GLY A 109 -4.39 -8.15 -9.53
CA GLY A 109 -5.49 -7.51 -10.24
C GLY A 109 -6.54 -6.85 -9.33
N TYR A 110 -6.81 -7.44 -8.16
CA TYR A 110 -7.74 -6.85 -7.19
C TYR A 110 -7.14 -5.61 -6.53
N TYR A 111 -5.87 -5.65 -6.16
CA TYR A 111 -5.21 -4.57 -5.42
C TYR A 111 -4.80 -3.40 -6.30
N PHE A 112 -4.44 -3.70 -7.54
CA PHE A 112 -3.95 -2.73 -8.51
C PHE A 112 -5.08 -2.02 -9.23
N ALA A 113 -6.23 -2.67 -9.44
CA ALA A 113 -7.35 -2.06 -10.16
C ALA A 113 -7.81 -0.73 -9.55
N PRO A 114 -7.98 -0.59 -8.21
CA PRO A 114 -8.35 0.70 -7.62
C PRO A 114 -7.31 1.81 -7.82
N LEU A 115 -6.02 1.47 -7.97
CA LEU A 115 -4.96 2.46 -8.17
C LEU A 115 -5.05 3.15 -9.54
N LYS A 116 -5.71 2.53 -10.53
CA LYS A 116 -5.91 3.10 -11.87
C LYS A 116 -6.64 4.46 -11.82
N VAL A 117 -7.42 4.74 -10.77
CA VAL A 117 -8.13 6.03 -10.62
C VAL A 117 -7.20 7.23 -10.46
N LEU A 118 -5.95 7.01 -10.02
CA LEU A 118 -4.95 8.07 -9.94
C LEU A 118 -4.54 8.59 -11.33
N GLY A 119 -4.72 7.79 -12.38
CA GLY A 119 -4.44 8.16 -13.77
C GLY A 119 -3.00 8.59 -14.04
N ASP A 120 -2.77 9.11 -15.25
CA ASP A 120 -1.41 9.37 -15.76
C ASP A 120 -0.77 10.67 -15.26
N HIS A 121 -1.52 11.48 -14.50
CA HIS A 121 -1.04 12.77 -13.98
C HIS A 121 -0.22 12.65 -12.70
N ILE A 122 -0.19 11.45 -12.10
CA ILE A 122 0.53 11.13 -10.86
C ILE A 122 1.56 10.06 -11.19
N TYR A 123 2.81 10.29 -10.79
CA TYR A 123 3.82 9.23 -10.80
C TYR A 123 3.48 8.21 -9.72
N LEU A 124 3.01 7.03 -10.13
CA LEU A 124 2.66 5.94 -9.24
C LEU A 124 3.71 4.82 -9.30
N GLU A 125 4.21 4.46 -8.13
CA GLU A 125 5.10 3.32 -7.90
C GLU A 125 4.43 2.35 -6.93
N VAL A 126 4.33 1.08 -7.30
CA VAL A 126 3.78 0.02 -6.47
C VAL A 126 4.87 -0.99 -6.17
N CYS A 127 5.30 -1.07 -4.92
CA CYS A 127 6.22 -2.08 -4.43
C CYS A 127 5.43 -3.21 -3.80
N VAL A 128 5.61 -4.43 -4.29
CA VAL A 128 4.93 -5.61 -3.78
C VAL A 128 5.95 -6.58 -3.21
N SER A 129 5.69 -7.03 -1.98
CA SER A 129 6.52 -8.04 -1.34
C SER A 129 5.74 -9.14 -0.64
N TRP A 130 6.34 -10.32 -0.62
CA TRP A 130 5.80 -11.54 -0.03
C TRP A 130 6.92 -12.39 0.59
N GLU A 131 6.54 -13.21 1.56
CA GLU A 131 7.44 -14.17 2.19
C GLU A 131 7.65 -15.40 1.30
N ARG A 132 8.84 -15.99 1.37
CA ARG A 132 9.15 -17.23 0.66
C ARG A 132 8.41 -18.42 1.31
N GLU A 133 7.58 -19.13 0.55
CA GLU A 133 7.11 -20.47 0.97
C GLU A 133 8.28 -21.48 0.91
N GLU A 134 8.35 -22.39 1.89
CA GLU A 134 9.38 -23.44 1.99
C GLU A 134 9.46 -24.33 0.72
N THR A 135 8.38 -24.40 -0.06
CA THR A 135 8.24 -25.26 -1.24
C THR A 135 8.99 -24.77 -2.47
N GLY A 136 9.53 -23.54 -2.48
CA GLY A 136 10.49 -23.09 -3.50
C GLY A 136 9.98 -22.97 -4.94
N GLU A 137 8.66 -23.05 -5.17
CA GLU A 137 8.10 -22.86 -6.51
C GLU A 137 8.16 -21.38 -6.92
N TYR A 138 9.02 -21.07 -7.89
CA TYR A 138 9.03 -19.77 -8.56
C TYR A 138 7.84 -19.70 -9.50
N ALA A 139 6.84 -18.89 -9.13
CA ALA A 139 5.72 -18.62 -10.01
C ALA A 139 6.14 -17.68 -11.13
N VAL A 140 5.94 -18.09 -12.38
CA VAL A 140 5.98 -17.20 -13.54
C VAL A 140 4.73 -16.32 -13.47
N PRO A 141 4.83 -14.98 -13.61
CA PRO A 141 3.66 -14.13 -13.68
C PRO A 141 2.73 -14.63 -14.80
N PRO A 142 1.41 -14.73 -14.59
CA PRO A 142 0.48 -14.87 -15.71
C PRO A 142 0.68 -13.69 -16.67
N ASP A 143 0.37 -13.88 -17.96
CA ASP A 143 0.54 -12.88 -19.04
C ASP A 143 0.42 -11.45 -18.50
N GLU A 144 1.50 -10.66 -18.64
CA GLU A 144 1.64 -9.37 -17.96
C GLU A 144 0.50 -8.43 -18.34
N GLU A 145 -0.51 -8.32 -17.47
CA GLU A 145 -1.45 -7.21 -17.54
C GLU A 145 -0.61 -5.93 -17.43
N THR A 146 -0.60 -5.13 -18.49
CA THR A 146 0.17 -3.88 -18.51
C THR A 146 -0.55 -2.86 -17.64
N TRP A 147 0.07 -2.51 -16.51
CA TRP A 147 -0.43 -1.47 -15.61
C TRP A 147 0.12 -0.09 -16.01
N PRO A 148 -0.65 1.00 -15.82
CA PRO A 148 -0.22 2.36 -16.19
C PRO A 148 0.81 2.95 -15.21
N PHE A 149 1.43 2.12 -14.36
CA PHE A 149 2.32 2.55 -13.29
C PHE A 149 3.47 1.56 -13.09
N LEU A 150 4.53 2.03 -12.44
CA LEU A 150 5.71 1.22 -12.17
C LEU A 150 5.39 0.19 -11.08
N ILE A 151 5.68 -1.08 -11.34
CA ILE A 151 5.57 -2.15 -10.36
C ILE A 151 6.96 -2.70 -10.04
N ARG A 152 7.34 -2.67 -8.77
CA ARG A 152 8.51 -3.36 -8.24
C ARG A 152 8.06 -4.56 -7.44
N ARG A 153 8.62 -5.73 -7.71
CA ARG A 153 8.29 -6.95 -6.99
C ARG A 153 9.55 -7.47 -6.28
N SER A 154 9.42 -7.79 -5.01
CA SER A 154 10.54 -8.30 -4.22
C SER A 154 10.09 -9.37 -3.24
N MET A 155 10.82 -10.47 -3.17
CA MET A 155 10.62 -11.46 -2.12
C MET A 155 11.30 -10.96 -0.84
N GLU A 156 10.54 -10.91 0.26
CA GLU A 156 11.06 -10.58 1.60
C GLU A 156 11.36 -11.85 2.38
N TYR A 157 12.42 -11.80 3.18
CA TYR A 157 12.83 -12.91 4.04
C TYR A 157 12.41 -12.58 5.45
N CYS A 158 11.61 -13.46 6.06
CA CYS A 158 11.33 -13.38 7.47
C CYS A 158 12.56 -13.90 8.23
N GLU A 159 13.03 -13.13 9.20
CA GLU A 159 14.12 -13.51 10.09
C GLU A 159 13.64 -14.69 10.93
N ASP A 160 14.05 -15.91 10.59
CA ASP A 160 13.96 -17.01 11.54
C ASP A 160 14.80 -16.60 12.76
N GLY A 161 14.28 -16.84 13.96
CA GLY A 161 14.83 -16.36 15.24
C GLY A 161 16.27 -16.82 15.59
N THR A 162 17.00 -17.30 14.59
CA THR A 162 18.42 -17.66 14.56
C THR A 162 19.32 -16.51 14.07
N GLY A 163 18.78 -15.40 13.56
CA GLY A 163 19.52 -14.18 13.23
C GLY A 163 20.35 -14.25 11.93
N ASN A 164 19.98 -15.12 10.98
CA ASN A 164 20.63 -15.21 9.68
C ASN A 164 19.75 -14.64 8.55
N PHE A 165 20.27 -13.66 7.79
CA PHE A 165 19.61 -13.11 6.60
C PHE A 165 20.36 -13.48 5.31
N ARG A 166 19.66 -13.95 4.28
CA ARG A 166 20.14 -14.06 2.87
C ARG A 166 18.92 -14.07 1.93
N LEU A 167 18.79 -13.35 0.81
CA LEU A 167 19.54 -12.27 0.14
C LEU A 167 18.52 -11.39 -0.60
N ILE A 168 18.68 -10.06 -0.47
CA ILE A 168 17.92 -9.01 -1.15
C ILE A 168 18.30 -8.96 -2.64
N ALA A 169 17.38 -9.26 -3.55
CA ALA A 169 17.55 -8.89 -4.96
C ALA A 169 16.72 -7.63 -5.23
N ARG A 170 17.41 -6.48 -5.21
CA ARG A 170 16.99 -5.24 -5.86
C ARG A 170 17.54 -5.27 -7.28
N GLU A 171 16.64 -5.19 -8.25
CA GLU A 171 16.92 -4.59 -9.57
C GLU A 171 15.95 -3.42 -9.76
#